data_AF-A0A915I8P1-F1
#
_entry.id   AF-A0A915I8P1-F1
#
_cell.length_a   1.000
_cell.length_b   1.000
_cell.length_c   1.000
_cell.angle_alpha   90.00
_cell.angle_beta   90.00
_cell.angle_gamma   90.00
#
_symmetry.space_group_name_H-M   'P 1'
#
loop_
_entity.id
_entity.type
_entity.pdbx_description
1 polymer ?
#
loop_
_entity_poly.entity_id
_entity_poly.type
_entity_poly.pdbx_seq_one_letter_code
_entity_poly.pdbx_strand_id
1 'polypeptide(L)' 'MMRSNSSLEESFDLILDQCPNLRYFCVNFLNAAQIRKLPIKAPNLQRFLLCTYSYSDVS' A
#
# COMPACT_ATOMS: atom_id res chain seq x y z
N MET A 1 -22.78 -3.54 3.35
CA MET A 1 -22.21 -3.25 2.03
C MET A 1 -20.70 -3.13 2.19
N MET A 2 -19.95 -4.23 2.01
CA MET A 2 -18.48 -4.18 2.04
C MET A 2 -18.02 -3.44 0.78
N ARG A 3 -17.41 -2.25 0.93
CA ARG A 3 -16.78 -1.55 -0.18
C ARG A 3 -15.62 -2.42 -0.68
N SER A 4 -15.66 -2.76 -1.96
CA SER A 4 -14.71 -3.64 -2.62
C SER A 4 -13.27 -3.13 -2.42
N ASN A 5 -12.46 -3.88 -1.66
CA ASN A 5 -11.02 -3.62 -1.50
C ASN A 5 -10.26 -3.67 -2.84
N SER A 6 -10.90 -4.14 -3.92
CA SER A 6 -10.31 -4.28 -5.26
C SER A 6 -9.80 -2.96 -5.84
N SER A 7 -10.49 -1.83 -5.63
CA SER A 7 -10.04 -0.56 -6.24
C SER A 7 -8.75 -0.02 -5.61
N LEU A 8 -8.53 -0.29 -4.32
CA LEU A 8 -7.33 0.08 -3.59
C LEU A 8 -6.15 -0.80 -4.01
N GLU A 9 -6.40 -2.08 -4.26
CA GLU A 9 -5.40 -3.00 -4.79
C GLU A 9 -4.92 -2.62 -6.19
N GLU A 10 -5.85 -2.32 -7.08
CA GLU A 10 -5.56 -1.86 -8.44
C GLU A 10 -4.80 -0.52 -8.43
N SER A 11 -5.23 0.43 -7.59
CA SER A 11 -4.56 1.73 -7.47
C SER A 11 -3.13 1.59 -6.96
N PHE A 12 -2.88 0.70 -5.99
CA PHE A 12 -1.54 0.43 -5.49
C PHE A 12 -0.63 -0.13 -6.57
N ASP A 13 -1.09 -1.15 -7.31
CA ASP A 13 -0.29 -1.74 -8.38
C ASP A 13 0.01 -0.74 -9.49
N LEU A 14 -0.97 0.08 -9.89
CA LEU A 14 -0.81 1.13 -10.90
C LEU A 14 0.24 2.17 -10.49
N ILE A 15 0.22 2.62 -9.24
CA ILE A 15 1.20 3.60 -8.75
C ILE A 15 2.61 3.03 -8.84
N LEU A 16 2.80 1.78 -8.42
CA LEU A 16 4.12 1.13 -8.47
C LEU A 16 4.61 0.95 -9.91
N ASP A 17 3.72 0.64 -10.85
CA ASP A 17 4.08 0.47 -12.26
C ASP A 17 4.39 1.80 -12.95
N GLN A 18 3.71 2.89 -12.60
CA GLN A 18 3.92 4.21 -13.20
C GLN A 18 5.02 5.03 -12.54
N CYS A 19 5.42 4.69 -11.31
CA CYS A 19 6.40 5.45 -10.53
C CYS A 19 7.65 4.61 -10.20
N PRO A 20 8.51 4.24 -11.18
CA PRO A 20 9.68 3.39 -10.94
C PRO A 20 10.77 4.05 -10.05
N ASN A 21 10.71 5.38 -9.90
CA ASN A 21 11.64 6.17 -9.08
C ASN A 21 11.04 6.61 -7.74
N LEU A 22 9.99 5.93 -7.28
CA LEU A 22 9.33 6.24 -6.01
C LEU A 22 10.30 6.11 -4.84
N ARG A 23 10.56 7.22 -4.14
CA ARG A 23 11.45 7.27 -2.95
C ARG A 23 10.69 7.29 -1.64
N TYR A 24 9.47 7.81 -1.65
CA TYR A 24 8.62 7.99 -0.49
C TYR A 24 7.22 7.51 -0.82
N PHE A 25 6.66 6.66 0.02
CA PHE A 25 5.31 6.15 -0.20
C PHE A 25 4.55 6.00 1.13
N CYS A 26 3.32 6.50 1.15
CA CYS A 26 2.43 6.43 2.30
C CYS A 26 1.09 5.88 1.83
N VAL A 27 0.59 4.86 2.52
CA VAL A 27 -0.63 4.17 2.11
C VAL A 27 -1.33 3.58 3.33
N ASN A 28 -2.65 3.59 3.25
CA ASN A 28 -3.52 3.02 4.27
C ASN A 28 -4.03 1.66 3.75
N PHE A 29 -4.20 0.69 4.64
CA PHE A 29 -4.89 -0.57 4.34
C PHE A 29 -4.28 -1.40 3.20
N LEU A 30 -3.01 -1.78 3.33
CA LEU A 30 -2.44 -2.82 2.47
C LEU A 30 -2.53 -4.20 3.12
N ASN A 31 -2.84 -5.19 2.30
CA ASN A 31 -2.70 -6.58 2.67
C ASN A 31 -1.23 -7.04 2.53
N ALA A 32 -0.92 -8.21 3.09
CA ALA A 32 0.45 -8.76 3.05
C ALA A 32 0.94 -9.06 1.62
N ALA A 33 0.05 -9.37 0.68
CA ALA A 33 0.42 -9.66 -0.71
C ALA A 33 0.89 -8.40 -1.44
N GLN A 34 0.27 -7.25 -1.19
CA GLN A 34 0.66 -5.97 -1.76
C GLN A 34 2.01 -5.50 -1.21
N ILE A 35 2.22 -5.61 0.10
CA ILE A 35 3.48 -5.22 0.75
C ILE A 35 4.66 -6.00 0.14
N ARG A 36 4.47 -7.28 -0.18
CA ARG A 36 5.50 -8.12 -0.82
C ARG A 36 5.90 -7.65 -2.22
N LYS A 37 5.09 -6.83 -2.91
CA LYS A 37 5.42 -6.29 -4.23
C LYS A 37 6.35 -5.07 -4.17
N LEU A 38 6.42 -4.36 -3.05
CA LEU A 38 7.20 -3.12 -2.91
C LEU A 38 8.68 -3.28 -3.27
N PRO A 39 9.41 -4.31 -2.80
CA PRO A 39 10.84 -4.45 -3.10
C PRO A 39 11.11 -4.69 -4.60
N ILE A 40 10.13 -5.25 -5.31
CA ILE A 40 10.25 -5.62 -6.73
C ILE A 40 9.92 -4.41 -7.60
N LYS A 41 8.82 -3.71 -7.31
CA LYS A 41 8.32 -2.63 -8.16
C LYS A 41 8.81 -1.23 -7.78
N ALA A 42 9.25 -1.01 -6.55
CA ALA A 42 9.82 0.25 -6.08
C ALA A 42 11.25 0.06 -5.55
N PRO A 43 12.23 -0.29 -6.42
CA PRO A 43 13.60 -0.60 -6.02
C PRO A 43 14.34 0.59 -5.38
N ASN A 44 13.86 1.81 -5.61
CA ASN A 44 14.43 3.04 -5.07
C ASN A 44 13.69 3.57 -3.82
N LEU A 45 12.78 2.78 -3.24
CA LEU A 45 11.99 3.20 -2.10
C LEU A 45 12.87 3.36 -0.85
N GLN A 46 12.94 4.58 -0.33
CA GLN A 46 13.77 4.93 0.82
C GLN A 46 12.95 4.99 2.11
N ARG A 47 11.69 5.44 2.04
CA ARG A 47 10.78 5.47 3.19
C ARG A 47 9.42 4.97 2.78
N PHE A 48 8.87 4.11 3.63
CA PHE A 48 7.54 3.54 3.48
C PHE A 48 6.78 3.70 4.78
N LEU A 49 5.59 4.32 4.71
CA LEU A 49 4.68 4.45 5.83
C LEU A 49 3.41 3.65 5.55
N LEU A 50 3.17 2.64 6.39
CA LEU A 50 1.93 1.89 6.40
C LEU A 50 1.08 2.38 7.56
N CYS A 51 -0.02 3.07 7.27
CA CYS A 51 -0.97 3.47 8.30
C CYS A 51 -1.96 2.31 8.52
N THR A 52 -1.87 1.68 9.68
CA THR A 52 -2.88 0.74 10.16
C THR A 52 -3.77 1.44 11.17
N TYR A 53 -5.08 1.38 10.97
CA TYR A 53 -6.01 1.69 12.05
C TYR A 53 -6.17 0.42 12.87
N SER A 54 -5.63 0.38 14.09
CA SER A 54 -6.16 -0.56 15.07
C SER A 54 -7.47 0.04 15.57
N TYR A 55 -8.60 -0.56 15.20
CA TYR A 55 -9.78 -0.45 16.06
C TYR A 55 -9.40 -1.20 17.35
N SER A 56 -8.71 -0.54 18.26
CA SER A 56 -8.74 -0.94 19.66
C SER A 56 -10.17 -0.71 20.10
N ASP A 57 -10.91 -1.80 20.29
CA ASP A 57 -12.29 -1.82 20.75
C ASP A 57 -12.49 -0.77 21.84
N VAL A 58 -13.21 0.29 21.51
CA VAL A 58 -13.78 1.18 22.51
C VAL A 58 -14.89 0.35 23.15
N SER A 59 -14.53 -0.32 24.25
CA SER A 59 -15.44 -1.06 25.12
C SER A 59 -16.19 -0.09 26.03
#